data_AF-A0A7C0YAH9-F1
#
_entry.id   AF-A0A7C0YAH9-F1
#
_cell.length_a   1.000
_cell.length_b   1.000
_cell.length_c   1.000
_cell.angle_alpha   90.00
_cell.angle_beta   90.00
_cell.angle_gamma   90.00
#
_symmetry.space_group_name_H-M   'P 1'
#
loop_
_entity.id
_entity.type
_entity.pdbx_description
1 polymer ?
#
loop_
_entity_poly.entity_id
_entity_poly.type
_entity_poly.pdbx_seq_one_letter_code
_entity_poly.pdbx_strand_id
1 'polypeptide(L)' 'MDMEKEVLTRLYWSGVKAVMPRLLVRDFLSSLVWDSPVKLLAVGKGAGSMAQGAWEVWGDRIEEALVVIPPGMECP' A
#
# COMPACT_ATOMS: atom_id res chain seq x y z
N MET A 1 -1.09 -7.55 -34.04
CA MET A 1 -0.88 -8.62 -33.05
C MET A 1 0.08 -8.23 -31.92
N ASP A 2 1.36 -7.89 -32.19
CA ASP A 2 2.29 -7.52 -31.09
C ASP A 2 1.93 -6.21 -30.39
N MET A 3 1.51 -5.19 -31.14
CA MET A 3 1.11 -3.90 -30.59
C MET A 3 -0.19 -3.98 -29.74
N GLU A 4 -1.16 -4.81 -30.13
CA GLU A 4 -2.39 -5.02 -29.35
C GLU A 4 -2.09 -5.71 -28.02
N LYS A 5 -1.22 -6.73 -28.05
CA LYS A 5 -0.76 -7.42 -26.84
C LYS A 5 -0.03 -6.47 -25.89
N GLU A 6 0.82 -5.59 -26.42
CA GLU A 6 1.54 -4.60 -25.61
C GLU A 6 0.56 -3.62 -24.95
N VAL A 7 -0.38 -3.06 -25.71
CA VAL A 7 -1.38 -2.12 -25.18
C VAL A 7 -2.23 -2.76 -24.09
N LEU A 8 -2.74 -3.98 -24.32
CA LEU A 8 -3.53 -4.70 -23.32
C LEU A 8 -2.71 -5.02 -22.06
N THR A 9 -1.44 -5.41 -22.22
CA THR A 9 -0.53 -5.67 -21.10
C THR A 9 -0.30 -4.40 -20.29
N ARG A 10 -0.11 -3.26 -20.95
CA ARG A 10 0.04 -1.96 -20.27
C ARG A 10 -1.22 -1.58 -19.51
N LEU A 11 -2.40 -1.68 -20.13
CA LEU A 11 -3.67 -1.37 -19.47
C LEU A 11 -3.91 -2.25 -18.25
N TYR A 12 -3.66 -3.56 -18.38
CA TYR A 12 -3.75 -4.50 -17.27
C TYR A 12 -2.85 -4.09 -16.10
N TRP A 13 -1.56 -3.88 -16.35
CA TRP A 13 -0.61 -3.52 -15.29
C TRP A 13 -0.87 -2.14 -14.70
N SER A 14 -1.36 -1.19 -15.50
CA SER A 14 -1.83 0.11 -15.00
C SER A 14 -3.00 -0.06 -14.03
N GLY A 15 -3.98 -0.90 -14.38
CA GLY A 15 -5.09 -1.23 -13.49
C GLY A 15 -4.65 -1.90 -12.19
N VAL A 16 -3.77 -2.92 -12.29
CA VAL A 16 -3.21 -3.60 -11.11
C VAL A 16 -2.46 -2.62 -10.20
N LYS A 17 -1.63 -1.73 -10.77
CA LYS A 17 -0.88 -0.73 -9.99
C LYS A 17 -1.80 0.27 -9.30
N ALA A 18 -2.88 0.69 -9.96
CA ALA A 18 -3.84 1.64 -9.42
C ALA A 18 -4.59 1.09 -8.19
N VAL A 19 -4.66 -0.24 -8.01
CA VAL A 19 -5.30 -0.87 -6.86
C VAL A 19 -4.33 -1.57 -5.91
N MET A 20 -3.02 -1.37 -6.11
CA MET A 20 -1.99 -1.99 -5.28
C MET A 20 -1.98 -1.34 -3.89
N PRO A 21 -2.21 -2.09 -2.79
CA PRO A 21 -2.46 -1.49 -1.48
C PRO A 21 -1.35 -0.57 -0.98
N ARG A 22 -0.08 -0.97 -1.12
CA ARG A 22 1.09 -0.14 -0.79
C ARG A 22 1.07 1.21 -1.49
N LEU A 23 0.88 1.21 -2.82
CA LEU A 23 0.92 2.44 -3.61
C LEU A 23 -0.28 3.34 -3.29
N LEU A 24 -1.48 2.75 -3.19
CA LEU A 24 -2.69 3.49 -2.82
C LEU A 24 -2.55 4.20 -1.48
N VAL A 25 -2.09 3.49 -0.46
CA VAL A 25 -1.91 4.07 0.89
C VAL A 25 -0.82 5.13 0.86
N ARG A 26 0.33 4.85 0.25
CA ARG A 26 1.42 5.83 0.16
C ARG A 26 0.96 7.11 -0.54
N ASP A 27 0.31 7.00 -1.68
CA ASP A 27 -0.11 8.15 -2.48
C ASP A 27 -1.19 8.96 -1.75
N PHE A 28 -2.15 8.28 -1.09
CA PHE A 28 -3.16 8.94 -0.27
C PHE A 28 -2.55 9.66 0.93
N LEU A 29 -1.71 9.00 1.72
CA LEU A 29 -1.12 9.60 2.92
C LEU A 29 -0.12 10.71 2.59
N SER A 30 0.59 10.61 1.47
CA SER A 30 1.49 11.69 0.99
C SER A 30 0.74 12.98 0.64
N SER A 31 -0.56 12.89 0.34
CA SER A 31 -1.41 14.06 0.08
C SER A 31 -1.90 14.74 1.36
N LEU A 32 -1.71 14.14 2.52
CA LEU A 32 -2.15 14.65 3.82
C LEU A 32 -1.01 15.36 4.53
N VAL A 33 -1.27 16.56 5.04
CA VAL A 33 -0.37 17.22 5.99
C VAL A 33 -0.72 16.74 7.40
N TRP A 34 0.18 15.99 8.01
CA TRP A 34 -0.02 15.43 9.35
C TRP A 34 1.30 15.33 10.12
N ASP A 35 1.53 16.26 11.05
CA ASP A 35 2.82 16.41 11.74
C ASP A 35 2.83 15.86 13.17
N SER A 36 1.71 15.33 13.64
CA SER A 36 1.61 14.70 14.97
C SER A 36 1.87 13.18 14.89
N PRO A 37 2.38 12.58 15.98
CA PRO A 37 2.52 11.13 16.05
C PRO A 37 1.18 10.39 15.89
N VAL A 38 1.23 9.17 15.38
CA VAL A 38 0.08 8.32 15.09
C VAL A 38 0.31 6.88 15.53
N LYS A 39 -0.77 6.15 15.76
CA LYS A 39 -0.78 4.69 15.90
C LYS A 39 -1.36 4.06 14.65
N LEU A 40 -0.72 3.02 14.12
CA LEU A 40 -1.15 2.34 12.91
C LEU A 40 -1.90 1.04 13.26
N LEU A 41 -3.12 0.90 12.73
CA LEU A 41 -3.86 -0.36 12.74
C LEU A 41 -4.19 -0.75 11.30
N ALA A 42 -3.69 -1.90 10.85
CA ALA A 42 -3.97 -2.45 9.52
C ALA A 42 -4.52 -3.88 9.65
N VAL A 43 -5.66 -4.17 9.02
CA VAL A 43 -6.35 -5.46 9.13
C VAL A 43 -6.77 -5.98 7.76
N GLY A 44 -6.51 -7.26 7.49
CA GLY A 44 -6.94 -7.96 6.28
C GLY A 44 -5.80 -8.47 5.40
N LYS A 45 -6.15 -9.09 4.27
CA LYS A 45 -5.18 -9.75 3.36
C LYS A 45 -4.09 -8.81 2.85
N GLY A 46 -4.43 -7.55 2.61
CA GLY A 46 -3.50 -6.53 2.13
C GLY A 46 -2.83 -5.72 3.24
N ALA A 47 -3.07 -6.04 4.52
CA ALA A 47 -2.69 -5.18 5.64
C ALA A 47 -1.19 -4.94 5.73
N GLY A 48 -0.35 -5.97 5.50
CA GLY A 48 1.10 -5.79 5.46
C GLY A 48 1.55 -4.82 4.36
N SER A 49 1.00 -4.97 3.15
CA SER A 49 1.29 -4.07 2.03
C SER A 49 0.80 -2.64 2.30
N MET A 50 -0.37 -2.47 2.92
CA MET A 50 -0.88 -1.17 3.34
C MET A 50 0.01 -0.53 4.40
N ALA A 51 0.40 -1.29 5.43
CA ALA A 51 1.25 -0.82 6.52
C ALA A 51 2.61 -0.36 5.99
N GLN A 52 3.19 -1.10 5.05
CA GLN A 52 4.41 -0.68 4.36
C GLN A 52 4.25 0.65 3.64
N GLY A 53 3.14 0.86 2.92
CA GLY A 53 2.84 2.13 2.27
C GLY A 53 2.71 3.29 3.25
N ALA A 54 2.14 3.04 4.44
CA ALA A 54 2.06 4.05 5.49
C ALA A 54 3.42 4.38 6.10
N TRP A 55 4.23 3.35 6.37
CA TRP A 55 5.58 3.50 6.90
C TRP A 55 6.49 4.31 5.97
N GLU A 56 6.37 4.14 4.65
CA GLU A 56 7.13 4.91 3.66
C GLU A 56 6.86 6.42 3.69
N VAL A 57 5.67 6.84 4.13
CA VAL A 57 5.28 8.26 4.18
C VAL A 57 5.53 8.85 5.56
N TRP A 58 5.07 8.16 6.59
CA TRP A 58 5.04 8.71 7.95
C TRP A 58 6.21 8.24 8.81
N GLY A 59 6.85 7.11 8.48
CA GLY A 59 8.04 6.58 9.16
C GLY A 59 7.93 6.66 10.68
N ASP A 60 8.88 7.35 11.29
CA ASP A 60 9.01 7.53 12.74
C ASP A 60 7.82 8.25 13.41
N ARG A 61 6.90 8.85 12.64
CA ARG A 61 5.64 9.38 13.18
C ARG A 61 4.69 8.26 13.61
N ILE A 62 4.89 7.03 13.13
CA ILE A 62 4.15 5.85 13.57
C ILE A 62 4.83 5.30 14.83
N GLU A 63 4.29 5.62 16.00
CA GLU A 63 4.89 5.21 17.30
C GLU A 63 4.65 3.73 17.61
N GLU A 64 3.47 3.23 17.25
CA GLU A 64 3.04 1.86 17.48
C GLU A 64 2.27 1.35 16.25
N ALA A 65 2.46 0.08 15.91
CA ALA A 65 1.77 -0.55 14.80
C ALA A 65 1.22 -1.93 15.20
N LEU A 66 -0.04 -2.20 14.83
CA LEU A 66 -0.65 -3.52 14.86
C LEU A 66 -1.11 -3.90 13.46
N VAL A 67 -0.54 -4.98 12.92
CA VAL A 67 -0.89 -5.51 11.60
C VAL A 67 -1.48 -6.92 11.77
N VAL A 68 -2.74 -7.08 11.37
CA VAL A 68 -3.48 -8.34 11.46
C VAL A 68 -3.69 -8.90 10.05
N ILE A 69 -2.93 -9.94 9.72
CA ILE A 69 -3.02 -10.66 8.45
C ILE A 69 -3.51 -12.10 8.66
N PRO A 70 -4.14 -12.72 7.65
CA PRO A 70 -4.49 -14.13 7.72
C PRO A 70 -3.28 -15.05 7.93
N PRO A 71 -3.47 -16.24 8.52
CA PRO A 71 -2.41 -17.23 8.66
C PRO A 71 -1.77 -17.60 7.31
N GLY A 72 -0.45 -17.82 7.31
CA GLY A 72 0.31 -18.18 6.12
C GLY A 72 0.62 -17.01 5.18
N MET A 73 0.27 -15.78 5.55
CA MET A 73 0.77 -14.57 4.91
C MET A 73 1.93 -13.98 5.71
N GLU A 74 2.85 -13.33 5.00
CA GLU A 74 3.96 -12.61 5.61
C GLU A 74 3.64 -11.12 5.66
N CYS A 75 3.98 -10.49 6.78
CA CYS A 75 4.04 -9.04 6.85
C CYS A 75 5.43 -8.62 6.33
N PRO A 76 5.50 -7.79 5.28
CA PRO A 76 6.77 -7.31 4.75
C PRO A 76 7.46 -6.33 5.69
#